data_AF-A0A952VI76-F1
#
_entry.id   AF-A0A952VI76-F1
#
_cell.length_a   1.000
_cell.length_b   1.000
_cell.length_c   1.000
_cell.angle_alpha   90.00
_cell.angle_beta   90.00
_cell.angle_gamma   90.00
#
_symmetry.space_group_name_H-M   'P 1'
#
loop_
_entity.id
_entity.type
_entity.pdbx_description
1 polymer ?
#
loop_
_entity_poly.entity_id
_entity_poly.type
_entity_poly.pdbx_seq_one_letter_code
_entity_poly.pdbx_strand_id
1 'polypeptide(L)'
;GAFLPPKQEAIEAQFRKELRTRYGIEFNHLFTITNMPISRFLEFLTENGNYNAYMERLASAFNPASAAGVMCRSMISVGWDGTLYDCDFNQMLTLPVKERMPRHIRDFDPTRLSTRRIVLGNHCYGCTAGAGSSCGGSVMTAAPTQ
;
A
#
# COMPACT_ATOMS: atom_id res chain seq x y z
N GLY A 1 -1.97 4.72 -15.45
CA GLY A 1 -1.70 3.50 -14.67
C GLY A 1 -0.33 3.55 -14.03
N ALA A 2 0.74 3.62 -14.83
CA ALA A 2 2.14 3.57 -14.37
C ALA A 2 2.67 4.92 -13.83
N PHE A 3 1.90 5.63 -13.01
CA PHE A 3 2.32 6.90 -12.38
C PHE A 3 1.91 6.90 -10.91
N LEU A 4 2.52 7.79 -10.12
CA LEU A 4 2.12 7.98 -8.73
C LEU A 4 0.78 8.70 -8.65
N PRO A 5 -0.08 8.38 -7.67
CA PRO A 5 -1.33 9.08 -7.52
C PRO A 5 -1.11 10.58 -7.27
N PRO A 6 -2.06 11.44 -7.69
CA PRO A 6 -2.05 12.85 -7.31
C PRO A 6 -2.22 13.01 -5.79
N LYS A 7 -1.99 14.23 -5.29
CA LYS A 7 -2.29 14.55 -3.88
C LYS A 7 -3.75 14.24 -3.55
N GLN A 8 -3.96 13.51 -2.46
CA GLN A 8 -5.27 13.02 -2.07
C GLN A 8 -6.29 14.14 -1.90
N GLU A 9 -5.92 15.25 -1.26
CA GLU A 9 -6.86 16.37 -1.04
C GLU A 9 -7.31 17.03 -2.34
N ALA A 10 -6.37 17.18 -3.29
CA ALA A 10 -6.63 17.80 -4.58
C ALA A 10 -7.61 16.96 -5.42
N ILE A 11 -7.37 15.65 -5.49
CA ILE A 11 -8.23 14.76 -6.27
C ILE A 11 -9.58 14.53 -5.57
N GLU A 12 -9.62 14.51 -4.23
CA GLU A 12 -10.86 14.47 -3.46
C GLU A 12 -11.76 15.66 -3.79
N ALA A 13 -11.23 16.88 -3.74
CA ALA A 13 -11.99 18.10 -4.04
C ALA A 13 -12.54 18.09 -5.47
N GLN A 14 -11.74 17.62 -6.43
CA GLN A 14 -12.16 17.50 -7.82
C GLN A 14 -13.30 16.48 -7.99
N PHE A 15 -13.15 15.27 -7.43
CA PHE A 15 -14.19 14.25 -7.51
C PHE A 15 -15.48 14.68 -6.82
N ARG A 16 -15.39 15.34 -5.66
CA ARG A 16 -16.55 15.86 -4.93
C ARG A 16 -17.34 16.85 -5.78
N LYS A 17 -16.64 17.77 -6.46
CA LYS A 17 -17.27 18.73 -7.38
C LYS A 17 -17.95 18.04 -8.55
N GLU A 18 -17.24 17.18 -9.27
CA GLU A 18 -17.74 16.55 -10.49
C GLU A 18 -18.89 15.56 -10.21
N LEU A 19 -18.77 14.73 -9.16
CA LEU A 19 -19.79 13.76 -8.78
C LEU A 19 -21.08 14.42 -8.30
N ARG A 20 -20.98 15.50 -7.51
CA ARG A 20 -22.15 16.27 -7.09
C ARG A 20 -22.81 16.98 -8.28
N THR A 21 -22.03 17.65 -9.12
CA THR A 21 -22.56 18.47 -10.23
C THR A 21 -23.27 17.61 -11.27
N ARG A 22 -22.70 16.45 -11.62
CA ARG A 22 -23.21 15.61 -12.72
C ARG A 22 -24.22 14.57 -12.26
N TYR A 23 -24.11 14.09 -11.03
CA TYR A 23 -24.86 12.92 -10.56
C TYR A 23 -25.55 13.10 -9.20
N GLY A 24 -25.37 14.24 -8.52
CA GLY A 24 -25.90 14.44 -7.17
C GLY A 24 -25.28 13.50 -6.12
N ILE A 25 -24.12 12.90 -6.41
CA ILE A 25 -23.45 11.95 -5.52
C ILE A 25 -22.55 12.72 -4.54
N GLU A 26 -22.68 12.39 -3.26
CA GLU A 26 -21.80 12.86 -2.18
C GLU A 26 -21.09 11.66 -1.54
N PHE A 27 -19.87 11.89 -1.03
CA PHE A 27 -19.07 10.87 -0.34
C PHE A 27 -18.28 11.54 0.78
N ASN A 28 -17.82 10.78 1.78
CA ASN A 28 -17.10 11.36 2.92
C ASN A 28 -15.63 11.63 2.59
N HIS A 29 -14.90 10.61 2.15
CA HIS A 29 -13.46 10.68 1.87
C HIS A 29 -13.12 9.95 0.57
N LEU A 30 -12.08 10.43 -0.12
CA LEU A 30 -11.47 9.75 -1.25
C LEU A 30 -10.04 9.38 -0.88
N PHE A 31 -9.71 8.10 -1.03
CA PHE A 31 -8.38 7.58 -0.73
C PHE A 31 -7.62 7.27 -2.01
N THR A 32 -6.38 7.75 -2.11
CA THR A 32 -5.49 7.43 -3.22
C THR A 32 -4.60 6.26 -2.86
N ILE A 33 -4.54 5.27 -3.75
CA ILE A 33 -3.69 4.09 -3.60
C ILE A 33 -2.76 4.02 -4.81
N THR A 34 -1.47 3.79 -4.56
CA THR A 34 -0.50 3.51 -5.62
C THR A 34 -0.81 2.14 -6.22
N ASN A 35 -0.88 2.04 -7.55
CA ASN A 35 -1.09 0.74 -8.20
C ASN A 35 0.10 -0.18 -7.93
N MET A 36 -0.09 -1.23 -7.14
CA MET A 36 0.99 -2.16 -6.84
C MET A 36 1.37 -2.97 -8.08
N PRO A 37 2.66 -3.11 -8.42
CA PRO A 37 3.13 -3.85 -9.58
C PRO A 37 3.03 -5.37 -9.35
N ILE A 38 1.82 -5.88 -9.16
CA ILE A 38 1.50 -7.29 -8.91
C ILE A 38 0.33 -7.75 -9.80
N SER A 39 0.23 -9.08 -10.02
CA SER A 39 -0.88 -9.72 -10.73
C SER A 39 -1.25 -8.99 -12.03
N ARG A 40 -2.53 -8.69 -12.26
CA ARG A 40 -3.04 -8.06 -13.50
C ARG A 40 -2.33 -6.76 -13.88
N PHE A 41 -1.93 -5.94 -12.90
CA PHE A 41 -1.24 -4.70 -13.21
C PHE A 41 0.22 -4.95 -13.62
N LEU A 42 0.86 -5.97 -13.04
CA LEU A 42 2.18 -6.44 -13.48
C LEU A 42 2.14 -6.99 -14.91
N GLU A 43 1.13 -7.79 -15.24
CA GLU A 43 0.91 -8.30 -16.60
C GLU A 43 0.78 -7.14 -17.59
N PHE A 44 -0.11 -6.19 -17.31
CA PHE A 44 -0.28 -4.97 -18.11
C PHE A 44 1.02 -4.18 -18.29
N LEU A 45 1.82 -4.00 -17.23
CA LEU A 45 3.10 -3.30 -17.30
C LEU A 45 4.11 -4.04 -18.17
N THR A 46 4.11 -5.37 -18.11
CA THR A 46 5.03 -6.23 -18.85
C THR A 46 4.68 -6.24 -20.34
N GLU A 47 3.41 -6.46 -20.67
CA GLU A 47 2.89 -6.47 -22.04
C GLU A 47 3.15 -5.16 -22.78
N ASN A 48 3.08 -4.04 -22.07
CA ASN A 48 3.31 -2.71 -22.65
C ASN A 48 4.76 -2.20 -22.49
N GLY A 49 5.70 -3.05 -22.04
CA GLY A 49 7.11 -2.68 -21.89
C GLY A 49 7.41 -1.60 -20.82
N ASN A 50 6.45 -1.31 -19.95
CA ASN A 50 6.52 -0.24 -18.95
C ASN A 50 7.02 -0.69 -17.58
N TYR A 51 7.22 -1.99 -17.35
CA TYR A 51 7.57 -2.53 -16.05
C TYR A 51 8.84 -1.91 -15.44
N ASN A 52 9.95 -1.92 -16.19
CA ASN A 52 11.22 -1.41 -15.69
C ASN A 52 11.15 0.09 -15.35
N ALA A 53 10.59 0.90 -16.26
CA ALA A 53 10.43 2.34 -16.04
C ALA A 53 9.50 2.64 -14.85
N TYR A 54 8.46 1.82 -14.64
CA TYR A 54 7.57 1.98 -13.49
C TYR A 54 8.27 1.61 -12.19
N MET A 55 9.00 0.50 -12.14
CA MET A 55 9.79 0.11 -10.98
C MET A 55 10.85 1.15 -10.62
N GLU A 56 11.55 1.70 -11.61
CA GLU A 56 12.52 2.78 -11.42
C GLU A 56 11.85 4.04 -10.84
N ARG A 57 10.66 4.40 -11.34
CA ARG A 57 9.87 5.50 -10.80
C ARG A 57 9.49 5.28 -9.33
N LEU A 58 9.02 4.09 -8.98
CA LEU A 58 8.67 3.77 -7.60
C LEU A 58 9.89 3.80 -6.67
N ALA A 59 11.00 3.22 -7.10
CA ALA A 59 12.25 3.20 -6.34
C ALA A 59 12.84 4.61 -6.16
N SER A 60 12.86 5.41 -7.23
CA SER A 60 13.36 6.79 -7.20
C SER A 60 12.49 7.71 -6.34
N ALA A 61 11.20 7.39 -6.21
CA ALA A 61 10.27 8.12 -5.36
C ALA A 61 10.21 7.57 -3.91
N PHE A 62 11.09 6.63 -3.53
CA PHE A 62 11.12 6.11 -2.17
C PHE A 62 11.18 7.22 -1.13
N ASN A 63 10.27 7.18 -0.17
CA ASN A 63 10.19 8.18 0.88
C ASN A 63 10.29 7.51 2.27
N PRO A 64 11.37 7.78 3.04
CA PRO A 64 11.53 7.25 4.39
C PRO A 64 10.39 7.61 5.34
N ALA A 65 9.79 8.80 5.20
CA ALA A 65 8.66 9.22 6.03
C ALA A 65 7.42 8.36 5.74
N SER A 66 7.13 8.12 4.46
CA SER A 66 6.08 7.18 4.04
C SER A 66 6.36 5.77 4.53
N ALA A 67 7.62 5.31 4.42
CA ALA A 67 8.05 4.01 4.92
C ALA A 67 7.90 3.86 6.44
N ALA A 68 7.92 4.95 7.22
CA ALA A 68 7.63 4.89 8.65
C ALA A 68 6.13 4.71 8.94
N GLY A 69 5.26 5.18 8.06
CA GLY A 69 3.80 5.14 8.18
C GLY A 69 3.10 3.95 7.51
N VAL A 70 3.83 3.07 6.80
CA VAL A 70 3.19 1.91 6.13
C VAL A 70 2.59 0.93 7.14
N MET A 71 1.44 0.36 6.77
CA MET A 71 0.63 -0.50 7.64
C MET A 71 1.34 -1.77 8.13
N CYS A 72 2.25 -2.35 7.35
CA CYS A 72 2.96 -3.58 7.71
C CYS A 72 3.87 -3.45 8.94
N ARG A 73 4.08 -2.22 9.45
CA ARG A 73 4.82 -1.94 10.67
C ARG A 73 4.00 -2.12 11.95
N SER A 74 2.69 -1.88 11.87
CA SER A 74 1.79 -1.88 13.04
C SER A 74 0.64 -2.89 12.93
N MET A 75 0.39 -3.42 11.74
CA MET A 75 -0.66 -4.39 11.46
C MET A 75 -0.09 -5.71 10.97
N ILE A 76 -0.94 -6.74 10.97
CA ILE A 76 -0.68 -8.05 10.39
C ILE A 76 -1.93 -8.47 9.61
N SER A 77 -1.77 -9.12 8.46
CA SER A 77 -2.87 -9.70 7.71
C SER A 77 -3.04 -11.16 8.10
N VAL A 78 -4.29 -11.61 8.22
CA VAL A 78 -4.66 -12.98 8.57
C VAL A 78 -5.36 -13.60 7.37
N GLY A 79 -4.77 -14.68 6.84
CA GLY A 79 -5.34 -15.51 5.80
C GLY A 79 -6.62 -16.19 6.25
N TRP A 80 -7.45 -16.59 5.29
CA TRP A 80 -8.69 -17.33 5.58
C TRP A 80 -8.43 -18.68 6.26
N ASP A 81 -7.26 -19.26 6.03
CA ASP A 81 -6.73 -20.49 6.62
C ASP A 81 -6.05 -20.24 7.99
N GLY A 82 -5.98 -18.98 8.43
CA GLY A 82 -5.30 -18.56 9.65
C GLY A 82 -3.82 -18.23 9.48
N THR A 83 -3.24 -18.36 8.29
CA THR A 83 -1.82 -18.02 8.03
C THR A 83 -1.57 -16.51 8.21
N LEU A 84 -0.45 -16.12 8.82
CA LEU A 84 -0.10 -14.73 9.09
C LEU A 84 0.83 -14.15 8.02
N TYR A 85 0.53 -12.93 7.57
CA TYR A 85 1.27 -12.17 6.55
C TYR A 85 1.53 -10.74 7.04
N ASP A 86 2.60 -10.10 6.58
CA ASP A 86 2.90 -8.71 6.99
C ASP A 86 1.91 -7.67 6.43
N CYS A 87 1.29 -7.95 5.29
CA CYS A 87 0.24 -7.14 4.67
C CYS A 87 -0.61 -7.98 3.72
N ASP A 88 -1.69 -7.38 3.21
CA ASP A 88 -2.58 -7.95 2.20
C ASP A 88 -1.86 -8.27 0.88
N PHE A 89 -0.91 -7.45 0.43
CA PHE A 89 -0.12 -7.74 -0.77
C PHE A 89 0.80 -8.96 -0.57
N ASN A 90 1.40 -9.10 0.61
CA ASN A 90 2.14 -10.32 0.95
C ASN A 90 1.21 -11.54 0.97
N GLN A 91 -0.02 -11.40 1.47
CA GLN A 91 -1.03 -12.46 1.41
C GLN A 91 -1.37 -12.82 -0.04
N MET A 92 -1.61 -11.85 -0.92
CA MET A 92 -1.88 -12.09 -2.34
C MET A 92 -0.71 -12.75 -3.07
N LEU A 93 0.53 -12.50 -2.63
CA LEU A 93 1.75 -13.09 -3.18
C LEU A 93 2.17 -14.38 -2.47
N THR A 94 1.39 -14.88 -1.50
CA THR A 94 1.73 -16.07 -0.70
C THR A 94 3.09 -15.94 0.00
N LEU A 95 3.36 -14.76 0.57
CA LEU A 95 4.58 -14.42 1.31
C LEU A 95 4.30 -14.32 2.82
N PRO A 96 4.19 -15.46 3.54
CA PRO A 96 3.88 -15.45 4.97
C PRO A 96 5.01 -14.78 5.78
N VAL A 97 4.70 -14.42 7.02
CA VAL A 97 5.74 -13.96 7.96
C VAL A 97 6.87 -14.99 8.07
N LYS A 98 8.10 -14.53 8.35
CA LYS A 98 9.29 -15.38 8.35
C LYS A 98 9.15 -16.63 9.23
N GLU A 99 9.83 -17.71 8.84
CA GLU A 99 9.74 -19.06 9.45
C GLU A 99 9.94 -19.12 10.98
N ARG A 100 10.65 -18.15 11.58
CA ARG A 100 10.90 -18.09 13.04
C ARG A 100 9.86 -17.25 13.81
N MET A 101 8.85 -16.74 13.14
CA MET A 101 7.73 -16.02 13.74
C MET A 101 6.51 -16.94 13.82
N PRO A 102 5.55 -16.66 14.73
CA PRO A 102 4.24 -17.28 14.65
C PRO A 102 3.67 -17.12 13.23
N ARG A 103 3.39 -18.24 12.56
CA ARG A 103 2.87 -18.24 11.18
C ARG A 103 1.38 -18.45 11.10
N HIS A 104 0.73 -18.79 12.20
CA HIS A 104 -0.70 -19.04 12.25
C HIS A 104 -1.32 -18.27 13.42
N ILE A 105 -2.56 -17.79 13.25
CA ILE A 105 -3.27 -16.97 14.25
C ILE A 105 -3.46 -17.69 15.60
N ARG A 106 -3.47 -19.03 15.59
CA ARG A 106 -3.53 -19.86 16.81
C ARG A 106 -2.28 -19.75 17.68
N ASP A 107 -1.14 -19.42 17.07
CA ASP A 107 0.15 -19.29 17.74
C ASP A 107 0.51 -17.81 17.99
N PHE A 108 -0.45 -16.91 17.81
CA PHE A 108 -0.23 -15.46 17.82
C PHE A 108 0.47 -15.00 19.10
N ASP A 109 1.62 -14.35 18.92
CA ASP A 109 2.43 -13.79 20.00
C ASP A 109 2.75 -12.33 19.65
N PRO A 110 2.09 -11.35 20.30
CA PRO A 110 2.26 -9.93 19.98
C PRO A 110 3.68 -9.43 20.29
N THR A 111 4.36 -9.97 21.30
CA THR A 111 5.71 -9.56 21.68
C THR A 111 6.73 -10.00 20.64
N ARG A 112 6.59 -11.22 20.10
CA ARG A 112 7.43 -11.70 19.00
C ARG A 112 7.09 -11.01 17.69
N LEU A 113 5.80 -10.83 17.38
CA LEU A 113 5.35 -10.23 16.12
C LEU A 113 5.60 -8.72 16.04
N SER A 114 5.69 -7.99 17.16
CA SER A 114 6.03 -6.56 17.15
C SER A 114 7.48 -6.28 16.76
N THR A 115 8.38 -7.25 16.99
CA THR A 115 9.81 -7.15 16.67
C THR A 115 10.18 -7.85 15.36
N ARG A 116 9.18 -8.33 14.61
CA ARG A 116 9.41 -9.12 13.42
C ARG A 116 10.05 -8.31 12.29
N ARG A 117 10.88 -8.99 11.51
CA ARG A 117 11.34 -8.48 10.23
C ARG A 117 10.26 -8.71 9.19
N ILE A 118 9.73 -7.62 8.66
CA ILE A 118 8.76 -7.61 7.55
C ILE A 118 9.39 -8.28 6.33
N VAL A 119 8.64 -9.19 5.70
CA VAL A 119 9.00 -9.78 4.40
C VAL A 119 8.76 -8.73 3.32
N LEU A 120 9.82 -8.37 2.60
CA LEU A 120 9.81 -7.34 1.57
C LEU A 120 9.84 -7.96 0.16
N GLY A 121 9.29 -7.23 -0.80
CA GLY A 121 9.38 -7.52 -2.24
C GLY A 121 9.22 -6.25 -3.07
N ASN A 122 9.24 -6.38 -4.40
CA ASN A 122 9.18 -5.23 -5.32
C ASN A 122 7.92 -4.36 -5.12
N HIS A 123 6.80 -4.97 -4.75
CA HIS A 123 5.55 -4.25 -4.48
C HIS A 123 5.68 -3.26 -3.30
N CYS A 124 6.64 -3.46 -2.38
CA CYS A 124 6.86 -2.55 -1.26
C CYS A 124 7.28 -1.14 -1.71
N TYR A 125 7.91 -1.01 -2.89
CA TYR A 125 8.18 0.32 -3.46
C TYR A 125 6.89 1.08 -3.77
N GLY A 126 5.79 0.41 -4.12
CA GLY A 126 4.49 1.07 -4.32
C GLY A 126 3.91 1.66 -3.02
N CYS A 127 4.08 0.97 -1.89
CA CYS A 127 3.61 1.44 -0.58
C CYS A 127 4.46 2.58 0.00
N THR A 128 5.74 2.65 -0.40
CA THR A 128 6.73 3.58 0.18
C THR A 128 7.06 4.77 -0.73
N ALA A 129 6.62 4.76 -1.98
CA ALA A 129 6.86 5.84 -2.92
C ALA A 129 6.00 7.08 -2.63
N GLY A 130 6.57 8.27 -2.79
CA GLY A 130 5.87 9.55 -2.70
C GLY A 130 5.20 9.75 -1.34
N ALA A 131 3.89 9.99 -1.34
CA ALA A 131 3.08 10.12 -0.12
C ALA A 131 2.69 8.79 0.54
N GLY A 132 3.23 7.69 0.00
CA GLY A 132 2.96 6.33 0.40
C GLY A 132 1.51 5.92 0.19
N SER A 133 1.24 4.65 0.45
CA SER A 133 -0.07 4.04 0.15
C SER A 133 -0.44 3.02 1.22
N SER A 134 -1.69 3.08 1.67
CA SER A 134 -2.31 2.12 2.58
C SER A 134 -3.80 1.97 2.27
N CYS A 135 -4.49 1.03 2.92
CA CYS A 135 -5.95 0.91 2.85
C CYS A 135 -6.68 2.17 3.34
N GLY A 136 -6.02 3.05 4.10
CA GLY A 136 -6.51 4.37 4.51
C GLY A 136 -6.07 5.52 3.59
N GLY A 137 -5.56 5.21 2.40
CA GLY A 137 -5.00 6.19 1.47
C GLY A 137 -3.55 6.55 1.76
N SER A 138 -3.18 7.80 1.49
CA SER A 138 -1.83 8.31 1.73
C SER A 138 -1.45 8.21 3.20
N VAL A 139 -0.23 7.73 3.49
CA VAL A 139 0.28 7.56 4.86
C VAL A 139 1.06 8.78 5.36
N MET A 140 1.32 9.75 4.48
CA MET A 140 1.76 11.06 4.92
C MET A 140 0.55 11.90 5.28
N THR A 141 0.32 12.13 6.57
CA THR A 141 -0.43 13.31 6.98
C THR A 141 0.45 14.52 6.72
N ALA A 142 -0.09 15.58 6.10
CA ALA A 142 0.57 16.88 6.09
C ALA A 142 1.08 17.17 7.51
N ALA A 143 2.34 17.59 7.64
CA ALA A 143 2.89 17.98 8.93
C ALA A 143 1.89 18.92 9.62
N PRO A 144 1.65 18.80 10.95
CA PRO A 144 0.86 19.79 11.64
C PRO A 144 1.51 21.15 11.36
N THR A 145 0.77 22.05 10.73
CA THR A 145 1.12 23.47 10.73
C THR A 145 1.32 23.86 12.18
N GLN A 146 2.56 24.19 12.54
CA GLN A 146 2.85 24.94 13.77
C GLN A 146 2.16 26.29 13.69
#